data_AF-A0A7C3SLR7-F1
#
_entry.id   AF-A0A7C3SLR7-F1
#
_cell.length_a   1.000
_cell.length_b   1.000
_cell.length_c   1.000
_cell.angle_alpha   90.00
_cell.angle_beta   90.00
_cell.angle_gamma   90.00
#
_symmetry.space_group_name_H-M   'P 1'
#
loop_
_entity.id
_entity.type
_entity.pdbx_description
1 polymer ?
#
loop_
_entity_poly.entity_id
_entity_poly.type
_entity_poly.pdbx_seq_one_letter_code
_entity_poly.pdbx_strand_id
1 'polypeptide(L)' 'MGNELVKKLYREYAEQQNLESRMARLCNHIATYLVALEYKRLGFEVDDILESARKEAEELSEELGVGRLVREKFLKA' A
#
# COMPACT_ATOMS: atom_id res chain seq x y z
N MET A 1 22.94 12.16 14.42
CA MET A 1 22.80 10.72 14.09
C MET A 1 21.41 10.36 13.55
N GLY A 2 20.29 10.72 14.21
CA GLY A 2 18.95 10.34 13.72
C GLY A 2 18.55 10.89 12.34
N ASN A 3 19.00 12.10 11.99
CA ASN A 3 18.63 12.76 10.73
C ASN A 3 19.16 12.02 9.48
N GLU A 4 20.41 11.54 9.51
CA GLU A 4 21.03 10.89 8.34
C GLU A 4 20.42 9.52 8.03
N LEU A 5 20.04 8.74 9.05
CA LEU A 5 19.31 7.49 8.85
C LEU A 5 17.93 7.74 8.23
N VAL A 6 17.19 8.73 8.74
CA VAL A 6 15.86 9.09 8.21
C VAL A 6 15.96 9.54 6.75
N LYS A 7 16.93 10.40 6.40
CA LYS A 7 17.18 10.83 5.01
C LYS A 7 17.48 9.64 4.09
N LYS A 8 18.29 8.69 4.56
CA LYS A 8 18.61 7.47 3.81
C LYS A 8 17.35 6.64 3.54
N LEU A 9 16.58 6.31 4.59
CA LEU A 9 15.36 5.51 4.46
C LEU A 9 14.31 6.20 3.59
N TYR A 10 14.17 7.52 3.73
CA TYR A 10 13.26 8.30 2.90
C TYR A 10 13.65 8.23 1.42
N ARG A 11 14.95 8.33 1.11
CA ARG A 11 15.44 8.18 -0.27
C ARG A 11 15.17 6.79 -0.82
N GLU A 12 15.49 5.75 -0.07
CA GLU A 12 15.23 4.35 -0.47
C GLU A 12 13.74 4.09 -0.71
N TYR A 13 12.88 4.69 0.13
CA TYR A 13 11.43 4.67 -0.06
C TYR A 13 11.01 5.43 -1.32
N ALA A 14 11.51 6.64 -1.54
CA ALA A 14 11.16 7.43 -2.72
C ALA A 14 11.60 6.75 -4.04
N GLU A 15 12.75 6.08 -4.03
CA GLU A 15 13.34 5.45 -5.21
C GLU A 15 12.81 4.03 -5.47
N GLN A 16 12.18 3.37 -4.48
CA GLN A 16 11.56 2.04 -4.62
C GLN A 16 12.51 0.95 -5.15
N GLN A 17 13.80 1.05 -4.84
CA GLN A 17 14.84 0.17 -5.40
C GLN A 17 15.09 -1.12 -4.61
N ASN A 18 14.67 -1.19 -3.35
CA ASN A 18 14.89 -2.35 -2.50
C ASN A 18 13.56 -3.01 -2.09
N LEU A 19 13.66 -4.24 -1.57
CA LEU A 19 12.50 -5.03 -1.22
C LEU A 19 11.71 -4.37 -0.09
N GLU A 20 12.41 -3.82 0.90
CA GLU A 20 11.84 -3.17 2.07
C GLU A 20 11.01 -1.94 1.70
N SER A 21 11.50 -1.09 0.79
CA SER A 21 10.76 0.08 0.32
C SER A 21 9.54 -0.27 -0.50
N ARG A 22 9.63 -1.30 -1.34
CA ARG A 22 8.49 -1.82 -2.12
C ARG A 22 7.44 -2.46 -1.21
N MET A 23 7.87 -3.22 -0.20
CA MET A 23 6.98 -3.77 0.83
C MET A 23 6.29 -2.67 1.63
N ALA A 24 7.03 -1.62 2.02
CA ALA A 24 6.45 -0.47 2.71
C ALA A 24 5.39 0.24 1.85
N ARG A 25 5.63 0.39 0.53
CA ARG A 25 4.66 0.97 -0.39
C ARG A 25 3.41 0.08 -0.53
N LEU A 26 3.58 -1.24 -0.61
CA LEU A 26 2.46 -2.18 -0.61
C LEU A 26 1.61 -2.04 0.66
N CYS A 27 2.24 -2.00 1.83
CA CYS A 27 1.54 -1.79 3.10
C CYS A 27 0.78 -0.46 3.10
N ASN A 28 1.35 0.60 2.52
CA ASN A 28 0.68 1.89 2.40
C ASN A 28 -0.59 1.81 1.53
N HIS A 29 -0.56 1.15 0.38
CA HIS A 29 -1.75 0.98 -0.46
C HIS A 29 -2.83 0.12 0.22
N ILE A 30 -2.43 -0.96 0.91
CA ILE A 30 -3.36 -1.79 1.69
C ILE A 30 -4.02 -0.95 2.79
N ALA A 31 -3.25 -0.16 3.54
CA ALA A 31 -3.78 0.70 4.58
C ALA A 31 -4.78 1.74 4.01
N THR A 32 -4.43 2.39 2.91
CA THR A 32 -5.32 3.33 2.22
C THR A 32 -6.62 2.67 1.78
N TYR A 33 -6.55 1.46 1.21
CA TYR A 33 -7.74 0.70 0.81
C TYR A 33 -8.66 0.39 2.00
N LEU A 34 -8.11 -0.09 3.11
CA LEU A 34 -8.88 -0.43 4.31
C LEU A 34 -9.53 0.80 4.95
N VAL A 35 -8.82 1.93 4.97
CA VAL A 35 -9.36 3.20 5.44
C VAL A 35 -10.47 3.68 4.50
N ALA A 36 -10.27 3.65 3.18
CA ALA A 36 -11.29 4.02 2.21
C ALA A 36 -12.56 3.16 2.34
N LEU A 37 -12.43 1.85 2.61
CA LEU A 37 -13.58 1.00 2.92
C LEU A 37 -14.38 1.52 4.12
N GLU A 38 -13.70 1.93 5.20
CA GLU A 38 -14.39 2.48 6.38
C GLU A 38 -15.11 3.79 6.06
N TYR A 39 -14.44 4.71 5.33
CA TYR A 39 -15.09 5.95 4.88
C TYR A 39 -16.29 5.67 3.98
N LYS A 40 -16.20 4.70 3.08
CA LYS A 40 -17.34 4.27 2.25
C LYS A 40 -18.50 3.76 3.10
N ARG A 41 -18.22 2.97 4.15
CA ARG A 41 -19.25 2.48 5.09
C ARG A 41 -19.92 3.59 5.87
N LEU A 42 -19.21 4.69 6.14
CA LEU A 42 -19.74 5.89 6.77
C LEU A 42 -20.54 6.78 5.80
N GLY A 43 -20.62 6.42 4.52
CA GLY A 43 -21.41 7.13 3.51
C GLY A 43 -20.63 8.18 2.72
N PHE A 44 -19.30 8.20 2.81
CA PHE A 44 -18.46 9.07 2.00
C PHE A 44 -18.23 8.49 0.60
N GLU A 45 -18.18 9.36 -0.40
CA GLU A 45 -17.85 9.02 -1.78
C GLU A 45 -16.33 8.93 -1.95
N VAL A 46 -15.81 7.71 -1.93
CA VAL A 46 -14.37 7.41 -1.99
C VAL A 46 -14.06 6.27 -2.97
N ASP A 47 -14.95 6.02 -3.93
CA ASP A 47 -14.84 4.91 -4.88
C ASP A 47 -13.54 4.96 -5.70
N ASP A 48 -13.15 6.13 -6.20
CA ASP A 48 -11.90 6.31 -6.94
C ASP A 48 -10.67 5.97 -6.10
N ILE A 49 -10.68 6.33 -4.81
CA ILE A 49 -9.59 6.03 -3.87
C ILE A 49 -9.53 4.53 -3.60
N LEU A 50 -10.69 3.91 -3.41
CA LEU A 50 -10.80 2.48 -3.14
C LEU A 50 -10.32 1.65 -4.34
N GLU A 51 -10.75 2.00 -5.55
CA GLU A 51 -10.34 1.33 -6.78
C GLU A 51 -8.84 1.49 -7.03
N SER A 52 -8.33 2.73 -6.97
CA SER A 52 -6.90 3.00 -7.19
C SER A 52 -6.02 2.31 -6.16
N ALA A 53 -6.35 2.41 -4.86
CA ALA A 53 -5.58 1.77 -3.80
C ALA A 53 -5.60 0.24 -3.91
N ARG A 54 -6.75 -0.34 -4.29
CA ARG A 54 -6.86 -1.78 -4.54
C ARG A 54 -5.98 -2.21 -5.69
N LYS A 55 -6.07 -1.52 -6.83
CA LYS A 55 -5.30 -1.84 -8.04
C LYS A 55 -3.79 -1.80 -7.76
N GLU A 56 -3.31 -0.72 -7.15
CA GLU A 56 -1.89 -0.57 -6.79
C GLU A 56 -1.43 -1.67 -5.82
N ALA A 57 -2.26 -2.03 -4.84
CA ALA A 57 -1.96 -3.11 -3.92
C ALA A 57 -1.91 -4.47 -4.63
N GLU A 58 -2.85 -4.76 -5.54
CA GLU A 58 -2.87 -6.01 -6.32
C GLU A 58 -1.63 -6.11 -7.21
N GLU A 59 -1.35 -5.10 -8.02
CA GLU A 59 -0.21 -5.08 -8.95
C GLU A 59 1.13 -5.26 -8.21
N LEU A 60 1.38 -4.44 -7.17
CA LEU A 60 2.64 -4.50 -6.43
C LEU A 60 2.78 -5.82 -5.65
N SER A 61 1.68 -6.38 -5.14
CA SER A 61 1.72 -7.66 -4.44
C SER A 61 2.04 -8.84 -5.37
N GLU A 62 1.61 -8.78 -6.63
CA GLU A 62 1.98 -9.77 -7.65
C GLU A 62 3.46 -9.67 -8.01
N GLU A 63 3.98 -8.46 -8.23
CA GLU A 63 5.40 -8.23 -8.50
C GLU A 63 6.31 -8.74 -7.36
N LEU A 64 5.82 -8.71 -6.12
CA LEU A 64 6.52 -9.16 -4.93
C LEU A 64 6.29 -10.64 -4.60
N GLY A 65 5.47 -11.36 -5.38
CA GLY A 65 5.16 -12.78 -5.18
C GLY A 65 4.29 -13.08 -3.96
N VAL A 66 3.60 -12.08 -3.40
CA VAL A 66 2.72 -12.19 -2.23
C VAL A 66 1.24 -11.94 -2.54
N GLY A 67 0.88 -11.82 -3.83
CA GLY A 67 -0.47 -11.41 -4.25
C GLY A 67 -1.61 -12.28 -3.75
N ARG A 68 -1.41 -13.60 -3.70
CA ARG A 68 -2.40 -14.53 -3.10
C ARG A 68 -2.70 -14.17 -1.64
N LEU A 69 -1.66 -13.92 -0.83
CA LEU A 69 -1.81 -13.60 0.58
C LEU A 69 -2.54 -12.26 0.75
N VAL A 70 -2.19 -11.26 -0.05
CA VAL A 70 -2.79 -9.93 0.01
C VAL A 70 -4.29 -9.98 -0.33
N ARG A 71 -4.66 -10.66 -1.41
CA ARG A 71 -6.08 -10.86 -1.77
C ARG A 71 -6.87 -11.57 -0.69
N GLU A 72 -6.34 -12.67 -0.14
CA GLU A 72 -7.04 -13.49 0.84
C GLU A 72 -7.22 -12.78 2.20
N LYS A 73 -6.31 -11.88 2.57
CA LYS A 73 -6.29 -11.24 3.89
C LYS A 73 -6.87 -9.84 3.92
N PHE A 74 -6.68 -9.04 2.86
CA PHE A 74 -6.94 -7.61 2.93
C PHE A 74 -7.91 -7.10 1.86
N LEU A 75 -7.90 -7.67 0.65
CA LEU A 75 -8.69 -7.14 -0.49
C LEU A 75 -9.98 -7.93 -0.74
N LYS A 76 -10.54 -8.54 0.31
CA LYS A 76 -11.84 -9.22 0.20
C LYS A 76 -12.94 -8.17 0.12
N ALA A 77 -13.73 -8.25 -0.95
CA ALA A 77 -15.02 -7.57 -1.08
C ALA A 77 -16.07 -8.27 -0.22
#